data_AF-A0A2N3QSK6-F1
#
_entry.id   AF-A0A2N3QSK6-F1
#
_cell.length_a   1.000
_cell.length_b   1.000
_cell.length_c   1.000
_cell.angle_alpha   90.00
_cell.angle_beta   90.00
_cell.angle_gamma   90.00
#
_symmetry.space_group_name_H-M   'P 1'
#
loop_
_entity.id
_entity.type
_entity.pdbx_description
1 polymer ?
#
loop_
_entity_poly.entity_id
_entity_poly.type
_entity_poly.pdbx_seq_one_letter_code
_entity_poly.pdbx_strand_id
1 'polypeptide(L)'
;MQRTKEVSLLRLGVTGIISRENKSHFFSMEIPGSERAQFIQYTFDAKLGFEGKDVVIKEAGDNTFDVAIPEFKFIGYDHPEYRVVVDQNGALSFGTQQIDTLDMVNNILTDKAKKEYVDSNRDILEEQAKSFYTSIVQSVSPDTKLNFIFKQAEGS
;
A
#
# COMPACT_ATOMS: atom_id res chain seq x y z
N MET A 1 -22.91 -0.18 7.24
CA MET A 1 -21.73 -0.96 7.62
C MET A 1 -21.50 -2.05 6.59
N GLN A 2 -20.32 -2.13 6.00
CA GLN A 2 -19.94 -3.19 5.06
C GLN A 2 -18.84 -4.02 5.71
N ARG A 3 -19.02 -5.35 5.79
CA ARG A 3 -17.98 -6.25 6.28
C ARG A 3 -17.03 -6.57 5.13
N THR A 4 -15.80 -6.11 5.20
CA THR A 4 -14.72 -6.57 4.30
C THR A 4 -14.15 -7.86 4.87
N LYS A 5 -13.95 -8.87 4.02
CA LYS A 5 -13.37 -10.17 4.41
C LYS A 5 -11.91 -10.20 3.95
N GLU A 6 -11.14 -9.21 4.36
CA GLU A 6 -9.73 -9.07 3.98
C GLU A 6 -8.83 -9.81 4.97
N VAL A 7 -7.79 -10.44 4.46
CA VAL A 7 -6.72 -11.05 5.26
C VAL A 7 -5.48 -10.19 5.09
N SER A 8 -5.09 -9.47 6.14
CA SER A 8 -3.85 -8.71 6.19
C SER A 8 -2.72 -9.61 6.63
N LEU A 9 -1.66 -9.69 5.82
CA LEU A 9 -0.51 -10.56 6.07
C LEU A 9 0.76 -9.80 6.40
N LEU A 10 0.94 -8.62 5.82
CA LEU A 10 2.14 -7.83 5.99
C LEU A 10 1.80 -6.36 6.20
N ARG A 11 2.49 -5.75 7.16
CA ARG A 11 2.49 -4.32 7.41
C ARG A 11 3.87 -3.76 7.10
N LEU A 12 3.94 -2.79 6.18
CA LEU A 12 5.18 -2.16 5.76
C LEU A 12 5.21 -0.71 6.21
N GLY A 13 6.24 -0.33 6.96
CA GLY A 13 6.52 1.08 7.26
C GLY A 13 7.14 1.74 6.03
N VAL A 14 6.42 2.67 5.41
CA VAL A 14 6.89 3.43 4.25
C VAL A 14 7.30 4.82 4.71
N THR A 15 8.48 5.28 4.29
CA THR A 15 8.95 6.65 4.49
C THR A 15 9.49 7.19 3.18
N GLY A 16 9.09 8.40 2.81
CA GLY A 16 9.59 9.05 1.61
C GLY A 16 9.56 10.57 1.71
N ILE A 17 10.11 11.22 0.68
CA ILE A 17 10.09 12.67 0.54
C ILE A 17 9.49 12.98 -0.83
N ILE A 18 8.56 13.93 -0.89
CA ILE A 18 8.10 14.52 -2.14
C ILE A 18 8.48 16.00 -2.18
N SER A 19 8.79 16.50 -3.38
CA SER A 19 8.95 17.94 -3.65
C SER A 19 7.73 18.45 -4.41
N ARG A 20 7.19 19.60 -3.99
CA ARG A 20 6.17 20.32 -4.75
C ARG A 20 6.57 21.77 -4.92
N GLU A 21 6.47 22.25 -6.16
CA GLU A 21 6.68 23.65 -6.52
C GLU A 21 5.31 24.28 -6.82
N ASN A 22 5.00 25.39 -6.16
CA ASN A 22 3.83 26.20 -6.46
C ASN A 22 4.29 27.57 -6.98
N LYS A 23 3.63 28.04 -8.05
CA LYS A 23 3.78 29.40 -8.60
C LYS A 23 2.45 30.12 -8.51
N SER A 24 2.45 31.40 -8.12
CA SER A 24 1.24 32.22 -8.17
C SER A 24 1.05 32.83 -9.56
N HIS A 25 -0.20 32.79 -10.03
CA HIS A 25 -0.64 33.44 -11.25
C HIS A 25 -1.54 34.64 -10.92
N PHE A 26 -1.33 35.76 -11.63
CA PHE A 26 -2.27 36.87 -11.68
C PHE A 26 -2.65 37.06 -13.16
N PHE A 27 -3.94 36.85 -13.50
CA PHE A 27 -4.36 36.62 -14.89
C PHE A 27 -3.57 35.43 -15.52
N SER A 28 -3.15 35.52 -16.79
CA SER A 28 -2.36 34.51 -17.51
C SER A 28 -0.84 34.67 -17.34
N MET A 29 -0.38 35.52 -16.41
CA MET A 29 1.03 35.81 -16.22
C MET A 29 1.54 35.21 -14.89
N GLU A 30 2.64 34.46 -14.96
CA GLU A 30 3.38 33.98 -13.78
C GLU A 30 4.01 35.18 -13.05
N ILE A 31 3.85 35.26 -11.72
CA ILE A 31 4.50 36.31 -10.91
C ILE A 31 5.93 35.87 -10.58
N PRO A 32 6.98 36.54 -11.10
CA PRO A 32 8.36 36.21 -10.75
C PRO A 32 8.62 36.41 -9.26
N GLY A 33 9.35 35.50 -8.60
CA GLY A 33 9.63 35.59 -7.17
C GLY A 33 8.49 35.12 -6.26
N SER A 34 7.40 34.58 -6.84
CA SER A 34 6.30 33.93 -6.11
C SER A 34 6.50 32.43 -5.95
N GLU A 35 7.61 31.89 -6.46
CA GLU A 35 7.91 30.46 -6.38
C GLU A 35 8.01 30.03 -4.92
N ARG A 36 7.35 28.93 -4.61
CA ARG A 36 7.45 28.26 -3.32
C ARG A 36 7.70 26.78 -3.55
N ALA A 37 8.84 26.30 -3.07
CA ALA A 37 9.18 24.89 -3.12
C ALA A 37 9.09 24.30 -1.70
N GLN A 38 8.29 23.24 -1.54
CA GLN A 38 8.15 22.52 -0.29
C GLN A 38 8.60 21.08 -0.48
N PHE A 39 9.48 20.64 0.42
CA PHE A 39 9.84 19.25 0.56
C PHE A 39 9.08 18.69 1.75
N ILE A 40 8.28 17.66 1.51
CA ILE A 40 7.41 17.07 2.51
C ILE A 40 7.84 15.62 2.70
N GLN A 41 8.30 15.31 3.90
CA GLN A 41 8.50 13.94 4.32
C GLN A 41 7.15 13.35 4.71
N TYR A 42 6.89 12.13 4.26
CA TYR A 42 5.70 11.37 4.61
C TYR A 42 6.09 10.02 5.20
N THR A 43 5.27 9.54 6.14
CA THR A 43 5.35 8.18 6.65
C THR A 43 3.97 7.57 6.75
N PHE A 44 3.84 6.28 6.44
CA PHE A 44 2.60 5.54 6.66
C PHE A 44 2.88 4.04 6.77
N ASP A 45 1.90 3.30 7.29
CA ASP A 45 1.92 1.85 7.32
C ASP A 45 1.08 1.28 6.17
N ALA A 46 1.70 0.69 5.15
CA ALA A 46 0.98 -0.04 4.12
C ALA A 46 0.52 -1.41 4.64
N LYS A 47 -0.73 -1.78 4.36
CA LYS A 47 -1.27 -3.12 4.61
C LYS A 47 -1.38 -3.89 3.32
N LEU A 48 -0.70 -5.03 3.26
CA LEU A 48 -0.72 -5.95 2.13
C LEU A 48 -1.40 -7.26 2.53
N GLY A 49 -2.13 -7.85 1.60
CA GLY A 49 -2.95 -9.01 1.86
C GLY A 49 -3.79 -9.43 0.66
N PHE A 50 -4.95 -10.03 0.92
CA PHE A 50 -5.90 -10.42 -0.14
C PHE A 50 -7.34 -10.51 0.38
N GLU A 51 -8.28 -10.73 -0.54
CA GLU A 51 -9.68 -11.04 -0.21
C GLU A 51 -9.79 -12.48 0.28
N GLY A 52 -10.00 -12.68 1.59
CA GLY A 52 -10.13 -14.01 2.19
C GLY A 52 -11.34 -14.80 1.68
N LYS A 53 -12.37 -14.13 1.15
CA LYS A 53 -13.51 -14.80 0.50
C LYS A 53 -13.14 -15.52 -0.80
N ASP A 54 -12.01 -15.16 -1.42
CA ASP A 54 -11.59 -15.70 -2.71
C ASP A 54 -10.56 -16.84 -2.54
N VAL A 55 -10.24 -17.19 -1.29
CA VAL A 55 -9.44 -18.36 -0.95
C VAL A 55 -10.27 -19.61 -1.14
N VAL A 56 -9.71 -20.57 -1.87
CA VAL A 56 -10.38 -21.85 -2.16
C VAL A 56 -9.57 -22.97 -1.54
N ILE A 57 -10.22 -23.76 -0.69
CA ILE A 57 -9.64 -24.95 -0.06
C ILE A 57 -10.36 -26.17 -0.62
N LYS A 58 -9.61 -27.11 -1.18
CA LYS A 58 -10.14 -28.36 -1.75
C LYS A 58 -9.42 -29.56 -1.17
N GLU A 59 -10.15 -30.65 -0.94
CA GLU A 59 -9.55 -31.92 -0.54
C GLU A 59 -8.77 -32.52 -1.71
N ALA A 60 -7.55 -32.98 -1.43
CA ALA A 60 -6.65 -33.64 -2.37
C ALA A 60 -6.47 -35.15 -2.05
N GLY A 61 -7.20 -35.67 -1.06
CA GLY A 61 -7.08 -37.03 -0.53
C GLY A 61 -6.01 -37.15 0.56
N ASP A 62 -5.97 -38.30 1.25
CA ASP A 62 -4.94 -38.63 2.26
C ASP A 62 -4.65 -37.51 3.28
N ASN A 63 -5.70 -36.93 3.87
CA ASN A 63 -5.60 -35.80 4.82
C ASN A 63 -4.78 -34.62 4.27
N THR A 64 -4.89 -34.39 2.96
CA THR A 64 -4.19 -33.32 2.23
C THR A 64 -5.20 -32.38 1.61
N PHE A 65 -4.92 -31.08 1.66
CA PHE A 65 -5.76 -30.06 1.04
C PHE A 65 -4.93 -29.12 0.15
N ASP A 66 -5.50 -28.77 -1.00
CA ASP A 66 -4.98 -27.72 -1.86
C ASP A 66 -5.62 -26.39 -1.46
N VAL A 67 -4.76 -25.42 -1.10
CA VAL A 67 -5.13 -24.06 -0.71
C VAL A 67 -4.72 -23.11 -1.84
N ALA A 68 -5.71 -22.66 -2.61
CA ALA A 68 -5.52 -21.66 -3.64
C ALA A 68 -5.67 -20.25 -3.05
N ILE A 69 -4.56 -19.53 -2.98
CA ILE A 69 -4.47 -18.15 -2.50
C ILE A 69 -4.71 -17.21 -3.69
N PRO A 70 -5.66 -16.25 -3.58
CA PRO A 70 -5.91 -15.25 -4.62
C PRO A 70 -4.72 -14.29 -4.76
N GLU A 71 -4.81 -13.39 -5.74
CA GLU A 71 -3.76 -12.39 -5.96
C GLU A 71 -3.59 -11.49 -4.73
N PHE A 72 -2.33 -11.24 -4.36
CA PHE A 72 -2.01 -10.28 -3.32
C PHE A 72 -2.30 -8.86 -3.80
N LYS A 73 -2.73 -8.01 -2.87
CA LYS A 73 -3.04 -6.61 -3.14
C LYS A 73 -2.73 -5.72 -1.94
N PHE A 74 -2.62 -4.44 -2.23
CA PHE A 74 -2.70 -3.40 -1.22
C PHE A 74 -4.14 -3.28 -0.72
N ILE A 75 -4.37 -3.56 0.56
CA ILE A 75 -5.71 -3.56 1.18
C ILE A 75 -5.99 -2.29 1.98
N GLY A 76 -4.97 -1.50 2.31
CA GLY A 76 -5.15 -0.24 3.01
C GLY A 76 -3.86 0.35 3.56
N TYR A 77 -3.99 1.45 4.30
CA TYR A 77 -2.89 2.06 5.04
C TYR A 77 -3.38 2.66 6.36
N ASP A 78 -2.48 2.77 7.32
CA ASP A 78 -2.72 3.42 8.61
C ASP A 78 -1.63 4.47 8.93
N HIS A 79 -1.88 5.26 9.97
CA HIS A 79 -0.96 6.24 10.56
C HIS A 79 -0.24 7.14 9.53
N PRO A 80 -0.96 7.81 8.62
CA PRO A 80 -0.32 8.75 7.72
C PRO A 80 0.17 9.97 8.52
N GLU A 81 1.47 10.23 8.47
CA GLU A 81 2.08 11.44 9.01
C GLU A 81 2.78 12.22 7.90
N TYR A 82 2.69 13.54 7.98
CA TYR A 82 3.29 14.46 7.02
C TYR A 82 4.05 15.55 7.76
N ARG A 83 5.29 15.81 7.33
CA ARG A 83 6.13 16.86 7.89
C ARG A 83 6.78 17.64 6.76
N VAL A 84 6.58 18.96 6.75
CA VAL A 84 7.38 19.86 5.92
C VAL A 84 8.80 19.86 6.47
N VAL A 85 9.77 19.43 5.68
CA VAL A 85 11.18 19.35 6.07
C VAL A 85 11.98 20.54 5.54
N VAL A 86 11.56 21.12 4.41
CA VAL A 86 12.15 22.33 3.84
C VAL A 86 11.02 23.17 3.22
N ASP A 87 10.98 24.45 3.57
CA ASP A 87 10.08 25.44 2.96
C ASP A 87 10.93 26.57 2.36
N GLN A 88 11.05 26.59 1.04
CA GLN A 88 11.71 27.67 0.31
C GLN A 88 10.67 28.67 -0.14
N ASN A 89 10.72 29.86 0.46
CA ASN A 89 9.80 30.96 0.19
C ASN A 89 10.49 32.03 -0.67
N GLY A 90 9.97 32.27 -1.87
CA GLY A 90 10.31 33.47 -2.65
C GLY A 90 9.84 34.75 -1.96
N ALA A 91 10.44 35.89 -2.30
CA ALA A 91 10.19 37.19 -1.66
C ALA A 91 8.71 37.65 -1.69
N LEU A 92 7.89 37.07 -2.57
CA LEU A 92 6.47 37.40 -2.76
C LEU A 92 5.51 36.22 -2.46
N SER A 93 5.94 35.21 -1.68
CA SER A 93 5.15 33.99 -1.41
C SER A 93 4.02 34.14 -0.36
N PHE A 94 3.73 35.36 0.11
CA PHE A 94 2.69 35.61 1.12
C PHE A 94 1.25 35.39 0.62
N GLY A 95 1.05 35.30 -0.71
CA GLY A 95 -0.25 35.08 -1.34
C GLY A 95 -0.45 33.70 -1.98
N THR A 96 0.53 32.79 -1.94
CA THR A 96 0.39 31.43 -2.48
C THR A 96 -0.43 30.55 -1.53
N GLN A 97 -1.38 29.78 -2.06
CA GLN A 97 -2.21 28.86 -1.26
C GLN A 97 -1.37 27.81 -0.52
N GLN A 98 -1.77 27.50 0.72
CA GLN A 98 -1.22 26.36 1.46
C GLN A 98 -1.54 25.05 0.74
N ILE A 99 -0.61 24.11 0.79
CA ILE A 99 -0.70 22.84 0.08
C ILE A 99 -1.75 21.95 0.76
N ASP A 100 -2.70 21.45 -0.03
CA ASP A 100 -3.71 20.49 0.42
C ASP A 100 -3.07 19.09 0.58
N THR A 101 -3.21 18.51 1.78
CA THR A 101 -2.67 17.19 2.14
C THR A 101 -3.38 16.04 1.41
N LEU A 102 -4.61 16.24 0.92
CA LEU A 102 -5.38 15.21 0.21
C LEU A 102 -4.80 14.90 -1.18
N ASP A 103 -4.32 15.92 -1.90
CA ASP A 103 -3.67 15.73 -3.20
C ASP A 103 -2.35 14.95 -3.09
N MET A 104 -1.69 15.01 -1.93
CA MET A 104 -0.45 14.27 -1.70
C MET A 104 -0.67 12.77 -1.57
N VAL A 105 -1.74 12.35 -0.89
CA VAL A 105 -2.11 10.93 -0.70
C VAL A 105 -2.26 10.24 -2.05
N ASN A 106 -2.91 10.91 -3.01
CA ASN A 106 -3.14 10.37 -4.35
C ASN A 106 -1.85 10.16 -5.15
N ASN A 107 -0.82 10.99 -4.92
CA ASN A 107 0.46 10.88 -5.62
C ASN A 107 1.38 9.77 -5.06
N ILE A 108 1.26 9.43 -3.78
CA ILE A 108 2.07 8.38 -3.13
C ILE A 108 1.39 6.99 -3.15
N LEU A 109 0.07 6.96 -3.31
CA LEU A 109 -0.74 5.73 -3.41
C LEU A 109 -1.26 5.50 -4.84
N THR A 110 -0.43 5.77 -5.84
CA THR A 110 -0.75 5.40 -7.23
C THR A 110 -0.87 3.89 -7.36
N ASP A 111 -1.64 3.42 -8.35
CA ASP A 111 -1.80 1.98 -8.55
C ASP A 111 -0.46 1.29 -8.90
N LYS A 112 0.46 2.02 -9.55
CA LYS A 112 1.84 1.58 -9.75
C LYS A 112 2.56 1.37 -8.42
N ALA A 113 2.54 2.35 -7.51
CA ALA A 113 3.20 2.25 -6.21
C ALA A 113 2.61 1.11 -5.36
N LYS A 114 1.28 0.97 -5.35
CA LYS A 114 0.58 -0.14 -4.66
C LYS A 114 1.05 -1.50 -5.18
N LYS A 115 1.13 -1.64 -6.51
CA LYS A 115 1.62 -2.87 -7.16
C LYS A 115 3.07 -3.15 -6.79
N GLU A 116 3.92 -2.12 -6.80
CA GLU A 116 5.34 -2.26 -6.44
C GLU A 116 5.55 -2.71 -4.99
N TYR A 117 4.74 -2.22 -4.04
CA TYR A 117 4.76 -2.71 -2.66
C TYR A 117 4.40 -4.19 -2.57
N VAL A 118 3.43 -4.66 -3.36
CA VAL A 118 3.05 -6.08 -3.40
C VAL A 118 4.15 -6.92 -4.04
N ASP A 119 4.60 -6.53 -5.22
CA ASP A 119 5.56 -7.30 -6.02
C ASP A 119 6.92 -7.41 -5.31
N SER A 120 7.40 -6.34 -4.68
CA SER A 120 8.67 -6.34 -3.91
C SER A 120 8.61 -7.16 -2.62
N ASN A 121 7.42 -7.51 -2.12
CA ASN A 121 7.24 -8.26 -0.88
C ASN A 121 6.55 -9.61 -1.10
N ARG A 122 6.48 -10.07 -2.36
CA ARG A 122 5.74 -11.27 -2.74
C ARG A 122 6.18 -12.51 -1.97
N ASP A 123 7.49 -12.75 -1.85
CA ASP A 123 8.01 -13.93 -1.16
C ASP A 123 7.57 -13.96 0.31
N ILE A 124 7.66 -12.82 1.00
CA ILE A 124 7.23 -12.66 2.39
C ILE A 124 5.71 -12.90 2.50
N LEU A 125 4.92 -12.38 1.57
CA LEU A 125 3.47 -12.58 1.56
C LEU A 125 3.09 -14.05 1.37
N GLU A 126 3.78 -14.77 0.47
CA GLU A 126 3.58 -16.20 0.26
C GLU A 126 3.94 -17.02 1.51
N GLU A 127 5.06 -16.71 2.16
CA GLU A 127 5.46 -17.34 3.43
C GLU A 127 4.46 -17.08 4.56
N GLN A 128 4.02 -15.83 4.72
CA GLN A 128 3.03 -15.47 5.73
C GLN A 128 1.69 -16.18 5.49
N ALA A 129 1.23 -16.27 4.23
CA ALA A 129 0.01 -17.01 3.89
C ALA A 129 0.13 -18.50 4.24
N LYS A 130 1.27 -19.13 3.91
CA LYS A 130 1.54 -20.53 4.27
C LYS A 130 1.49 -20.72 5.78
N SER A 131 2.24 -19.91 6.52
CA SER A 131 2.30 -19.98 7.97
C SER A 131 0.92 -19.81 8.61
N PHE A 132 0.17 -18.80 8.17
CA PHE A 132 -1.15 -18.49 8.68
C PHE A 132 -2.13 -19.67 8.53
N TYR A 133 -2.35 -20.16 7.31
CA TYR A 133 -3.28 -21.28 7.08
C TYR A 133 -2.80 -22.60 7.69
N THR A 134 -1.50 -22.86 7.65
CA THR A 134 -0.92 -24.05 8.28
C THR A 134 -1.20 -24.05 9.78
N SER A 135 -0.99 -22.91 10.45
CA SER A 135 -1.24 -22.79 11.90
C SER A 135 -2.70 -23.06 12.26
N ILE A 136 -3.65 -22.57 11.45
CA ILE A 136 -5.08 -22.76 11.68
C ILE A 136 -5.44 -24.24 11.52
N VAL A 137 -5.04 -24.86 10.41
CA VAL A 137 -5.40 -26.24 10.12
C VAL A 137 -4.75 -27.21 11.11
N GLN A 138 -3.45 -27.05 11.38
CA GLN A 138 -2.72 -27.93 12.29
C GLN A 138 -3.14 -27.77 13.75
N SER A 139 -3.75 -26.65 14.14
CA SER A 139 -4.35 -26.50 15.48
C SER A 139 -5.52 -27.46 15.72
N VAL A 140 -6.16 -27.94 14.65
CA VAL A 140 -7.31 -28.87 14.70
C VAL A 140 -6.90 -30.28 14.28
N SER A 141 -6.08 -30.39 13.23
CA SER A 141 -5.60 -31.66 12.67
C SER A 141 -4.10 -31.58 12.38
N PRO A 142 -3.25 -31.95 13.36
CA PRO A 142 -1.79 -31.76 13.29
C PRO A 142 -1.12 -32.45 12.09
N ASP A 143 -1.66 -33.60 11.66
CA ASP A 143 -1.08 -34.41 10.58
C ASP A 143 -1.54 -33.99 9.18
N THR A 144 -2.39 -32.96 9.08
CA THR A 144 -2.90 -32.48 7.78
C THR A 144 -1.80 -31.81 6.98
N LYS A 145 -1.72 -32.17 5.68
CA LYS A 145 -0.80 -31.57 4.72
C LYS A 145 -1.52 -30.51 3.90
N LEU A 146 -0.85 -29.39 3.66
CA LEU A 146 -1.38 -28.31 2.83
C LEU A 146 -0.45 -28.06 1.65
N ASN A 147 -1.02 -28.08 0.44
CA ASN A 147 -0.35 -27.63 -0.77
C ASN A 147 -0.85 -26.22 -1.10
N PHE A 148 0.06 -25.30 -1.41
CA PHE A 148 -0.30 -23.91 -1.68
C PHE A 148 -0.12 -23.58 -3.15
N ILE A 149 -1.14 -22.93 -3.73
CA ILE A 149 -1.13 -22.43 -5.11
C ILE A 149 -1.40 -20.92 -5.04
N PHE A 150 -0.48 -20.11 -5.55
CA PHE A 150 -0.62 -18.65 -5.55
C PHE A 150 -1.00 -18.13 -6.92
N LYS A 151 -2.07 -17.36 -7.01
CA LYS A 151 -2.40 -16.64 -8.24
C LYS A 151 -1.35 -15.55 -8.51
N GLN A 152 -0.97 -15.39 -9.76
CA GLN A 152 -0.16 -14.26 -10.23
C GLN A 152 -1.08 -13.18 -10.79
N ALA A 153 -0.62 -11.93 -10.74
CA ALA A 153 -1.25 -10.84 -11.46
C ALA A 153 -1.18 -11.14 -12.97
N GLU A 154 -2.31 -11.12 -13.67
CA GLU A 154 -2.31 -11.26 -15.13
C GLU A 154 -1.76 -9.96 -15.77
N GLY A 155 -0.61 -10.06 -16.44
CA GLY A 155 -0.14 -9.06 -17.42
C GLY A 155 0.47 -7.77 -16.85
N SER A 156 1.79 -7.60 -17.06
CA SER A 156 2.47 -6.29 -17.06
C SER A 156 2.40 -5.65 -18.46
#